data_AF-A0A2N7RL14-F1
#
_entry.id   AF-A0A2N7RL14-F1
#
_cell.length_a   1.000
_cell.length_b   1.000
_cell.length_c   1.000
_cell.angle_alpha   90.00
_cell.angle_beta   90.00
_cell.angle_gamma   90.00
#
_symmetry.space_group_name_H-M   'P 1'
#
loop_
_entity.id
_entity.type
_entity.pdbx_description
1 polymer ?
#
loop_
_entity_poly.entity_id
_entity_poly.type
_entity_poly.pdbx_seq_one_letter_code
_entity_poly.pdbx_strand_id
1 'polypeptide(L)'
;MAAGLFGAAGMGAHSAISRLLLAHLAPTSMMTGNVTQVVIDTVDVLRGAADGATRERCVKFFWPLLGFAAGAILAAFAYLAVGFAALAVPLAILLVLIALEPARLPA
;
A
#
# COMPACT_ATOMS: atom_id res chain seq x y z
N MET A 1 21.93 -12.58 1.55
CA MET A 1 20.86 -13.61 1.47
C MET A 1 19.77 -13.40 2.51
N ALA A 2 20.10 -13.31 3.80
CA ALA A 2 19.11 -13.15 4.88
C ALA A 2 18.18 -11.92 4.72
N ALA A 3 18.72 -10.74 4.43
CA ALA A 3 17.90 -9.53 4.24
C ALA A 3 16.85 -9.69 3.11
N GLY A 4 17.22 -10.38 2.02
CA GLY A 4 16.28 -10.69 0.92
C GLY A 4 15.19 -11.67 1.33
N LEU A 5 15.53 -12.69 2.12
CA LEU A 5 14.54 -13.64 2.66
C LEU A 5 13.56 -12.97 3.62
N PHE A 6 14.05 -12.10 4.52
CA PHE A 6 13.19 -11.32 5.41
C PHE A 6 12.31 -10.33 4.64
N GLY A 7 12.86 -9.68 3.61
CA GLY A 7 12.08 -8.81 2.72
C GLY A 7 10.96 -9.57 2.01
N ALA A 8 11.25 -10.76 1.46
CA ALA A 8 10.26 -11.61 0.82
C ALA A 8 9.18 -12.09 1.81
N ALA A 9 9.58 -12.50 3.02
CA ALA A 9 8.65 -12.90 4.07
C ALA A 9 7.72 -11.74 4.48
N GLY A 10 8.26 -10.54 4.67
CA GLY A 10 7.49 -9.34 5.00
C GLY A 10 6.49 -8.97 3.89
N MET A 11 6.92 -9.00 2.62
CA MET A 11 6.05 -8.74 1.47
C MET A 11 4.94 -9.80 1.33
N GLY A 12 5.26 -11.07 1.61
CA GLY A 12 4.28 -12.16 1.65
C GLY A 12 3.23 -11.97 2.74
N ALA A 13 3.65 -11.62 3.95
CA ALA A 13 2.74 -11.32 5.07
C ALA A 13 1.83 -10.13 4.75
N HIS A 14 2.39 -9.03 4.22
CA HIS A 14 1.62 -7.87 3.78
C HIS A 14 0.57 -8.25 2.72
N SER A 15 0.96 -9.02 1.70
CA SER A 15 0.04 -9.45 0.64
C SER A 15 -1.08 -10.36 1.18
N ALA A 16 -0.77 -11.22 2.15
CA ALA A 16 -1.76 -12.07 2.81
C ALA A 16 -2.74 -11.25 3.66
N ILE A 17 -2.25 -10.33 4.50
CA ILE A 17 -3.07 -9.44 5.33
C ILE A 17 -4.00 -8.60 4.44
N SER A 18 -3.45 -8.00 3.38
CA SER A 18 -4.23 -7.17 2.44
C SER A 18 -5.37 -7.96 1.80
N ARG A 19 -5.17 -9.25 1.51
CA ARG A 19 -6.16 -10.08 0.81
C ARG A 19 -7.15 -10.79 1.74
N LEU A 20 -6.72 -11.17 2.95
CA LEU A 20 -7.53 -11.99 3.86
C LEU A 20 -8.22 -11.16 4.94
N LEU A 21 -7.56 -10.14 5.49
CA LEU A 21 -8.06 -9.36 6.63
C LEU A 21 -8.62 -7.99 6.18
N LEU A 22 -8.05 -7.41 5.13
CA LEU A 22 -8.35 -6.06 4.67
C LEU A 22 -9.02 -6.02 3.29
N ALA A 23 -9.67 -7.10 2.86
CA ALA A 23 -10.28 -7.22 1.53
C ALA A 23 -11.34 -6.15 1.20
N HIS A 24 -11.92 -5.52 2.24
CA HIS A 24 -12.90 -4.43 2.11
C HIS A 24 -12.26 -3.06 1.81
N LEU A 25 -10.93 -2.95 1.98
CA LEU A 25 -10.12 -1.78 1.66
C LEU A 25 -9.50 -1.93 0.26
N ALA A 26 -9.07 -0.81 -0.31
CA ALA A 26 -8.28 -0.83 -1.53
C ALA A 26 -6.91 -1.50 -1.26
N PRO A 27 -6.42 -2.36 -2.17
CA PRO A 27 -5.10 -2.99 -2.01
C PRO A 27 -3.99 -1.93 -1.91
N THR A 28 -3.09 -2.08 -0.93
CA THR A 28 -1.95 -1.18 -0.75
C THR A 28 -0.67 -1.67 -1.44
N SER A 29 -0.63 -2.95 -1.84
CA SER A 29 0.45 -3.53 -2.66
C SER A 29 0.32 -3.07 -4.10
N MET A 30 0.91 -1.94 -4.45
CA MET A 30 0.84 -1.40 -5.82
C MET A 30 1.56 -2.32 -6.81
N MET A 31 0.81 -2.83 -7.78
CA MET A 31 1.29 -3.71 -8.84
C MET A 31 0.70 -3.26 -10.17
N THR A 32 1.33 -3.60 -11.29
CA THR A 32 0.80 -3.23 -12.62
C THR A 32 -0.65 -3.68 -12.82
N GLY A 33 -1.04 -4.84 -12.27
CA GLY A 33 -2.38 -5.39 -12.39
C GLY A 33 -3.47 -4.55 -11.73
N ASN A 34 -3.31 -4.21 -10.44
CA ASN A 34 -4.35 -3.46 -9.71
C ASN A 34 -4.43 -2.00 -10.16
N VAL A 35 -3.31 -1.39 -10.56
CA VAL A 35 -3.29 -0.04 -11.15
C VAL A 35 -4.05 -0.04 -12.48
N THR A 36 -3.80 -1.02 -13.35
CA THR A 36 -4.54 -1.16 -14.61
C THR A 36 -6.05 -1.31 -14.38
N GLN A 37 -6.45 -2.15 -13.42
CA GLN A 37 -7.87 -2.32 -13.07
C GLN A 37 -8.51 -0.99 -12.65
N VAL A 38 -7.83 -0.17 -11.85
CA VAL A 38 -8.36 1.12 -11.42
C VAL A 38 -8.50 2.11 -12.57
N VAL A 39 -7.56 2.08 -13.52
CA VAL A 39 -7.69 2.90 -14.74
C VAL A 39 -8.92 2.46 -15.54
N ILE A 40 -9.15 1.16 -15.69
CA ILE A 40 -10.35 0.61 -16.34
C ILE A 40 -11.61 1.06 -15.59
N ASP A 41 -11.66 0.85 -14.27
CA ASP A 41 -12.78 1.26 -13.42
C ASP A 41 -13.06 2.77 -13.52
N THR A 42 -12.02 3.58 -13.62
CA THR A 42 -12.14 5.04 -13.80
C THR A 42 -12.73 5.39 -15.16
N VAL A 43 -12.28 4.74 -16.24
CA VAL A 43 -12.85 4.91 -17.58
C VAL A 43 -14.32 4.48 -17.61
N ASP A 44 -14.65 3.37 -16.94
CA ASP A 44 -16.01 2.85 -16.81
C ASP A 44 -16.93 3.84 -16.06
N VAL A 45 -16.40 4.53 -15.04
CA VAL A 45 -17.11 5.63 -14.35
C VAL A 45 -17.31 6.82 -15.28
N LEU A 46 -16.27 7.25 -16.00
CA LEU A 46 -16.34 8.42 -16.88
C LEU A 46 -17.31 8.22 -18.07
N ARG A 47 -17.42 6.98 -18.57
CA ARG A 47 -18.37 6.64 -19.64
C ARG A 47 -19.81 6.37 -19.13
N GLY A 48 -20.04 6.43 -17.82
CA GLY A 48 -21.35 6.17 -17.21
C GLY A 48 -21.77 4.70 -17.19
N ALA A 49 -20.83 3.77 -17.37
CA ALA A 49 -21.10 2.32 -17.35
C ALA A 49 -20.79 1.66 -16.00
N ALA A 50 -20.24 2.41 -15.05
CA ALA A 50 -19.91 1.92 -13.71
C ALA A 50 -21.14 1.79 -12.81
N ASP A 51 -21.18 0.72 -12.04
CA ASP A 51 -22.09 0.56 -10.91
C ASP A 51 -21.60 1.32 -9.67
N GLY A 52 -22.44 1.37 -8.62
CA GLY A 52 -22.10 2.04 -7.37
C GLY A 52 -20.83 1.51 -6.70
N ALA A 53 -20.60 0.18 -6.81
CA ALA A 53 -19.44 -0.48 -6.24
C ALA A 53 -18.13 -0.09 -6.94
N THR A 54 -18.14 0.03 -8.28
CA THR A 54 -16.99 0.48 -9.07
C THR A 54 -16.61 1.92 -8.73
N ARG A 55 -17.60 2.80 -8.58
CA ARG A 55 -17.36 4.20 -8.18
C ARG A 55 -16.73 4.29 -6.79
N GLU A 56 -17.21 3.49 -5.84
CA GLU A 56 -16.67 3.46 -4.47
C GLU A 56 -15.23 2.91 -4.45
N ARG A 57 -14.94 1.87 -5.25
CA ARG A 57 -13.57 1.31 -5.38
C ARG A 57 -12.59 2.34 -5.94
N CYS A 58 -12.96 3.12 -6.96
CA CYS A 58 -12.13 4.21 -7.48
C CYS A 58 -11.78 5.24 -6.40
N VAL A 59 -12.75 5.65 -5.59
CA VAL A 59 -12.52 6.62 -4.50
C VAL A 59 -11.61 6.03 -3.42
N LYS A 60 -11.82 4.76 -3.03
CA LYS A 60 -10.99 4.07 -2.04
C LYS A 60 -9.55 3.90 -2.51
N PHE A 61 -9.31 3.73 -3.80
CA PHE A 61 -7.96 3.53 -4.35
C PHE A 61 -7.14 4.82 -4.47
N PHE A 62 -7.80 5.97 -4.49
CA PHE A 62 -7.14 7.27 -4.63
C PHE A 62 -6.08 7.51 -3.55
N TRP A 63 -6.40 7.26 -2.28
CA TRP A 63 -5.49 7.49 -1.17
C TRP A 63 -4.24 6.58 -1.19
N PRO A 64 -4.35 5.25 -1.36
CA PRO A 64 -3.20 4.38 -1.56
C PRO A 64 -2.31 4.79 -2.73
N LEU A 65 -2.91 5.16 -3.87
CA LEU A 65 -2.16 5.59 -5.06
C LEU A 65 -1.35 6.85 -4.80
N LEU A 66 -1.96 7.87 -4.19
CA LEU A 66 -1.26 9.09 -3.83
C LEU A 66 -0.14 8.84 -2.82
N GLY A 67 -0.42 8.06 -1.77
CA GLY A 67 0.57 7.72 -0.75
C GLY A 67 1.78 6.99 -1.35
N PHE A 68 1.54 6.04 -2.26
CA PHE A 68 2.60 5.33 -2.97
C PHE A 68 3.42 6.26 -3.86
N ALA A 69 2.77 7.09 -4.68
CA ALA A 69 3.46 8.00 -5.59
C ALA A 69 4.32 9.02 -4.83
N ALA A 70 3.75 9.66 -3.80
CA ALA A 70 4.48 10.58 -2.93
C ALA A 70 5.64 9.88 -2.21
N GLY A 71 5.40 8.69 -1.64
CA GLY A 71 6.41 7.89 -0.97
C GLY A 71 7.56 7.49 -1.89
N ALA A 72 7.28 7.08 -3.13
CA ALA A 72 8.30 6.72 -4.12
C ALA A 72 9.19 7.92 -4.51
N ILE A 73 8.59 9.09 -4.74
CA ILE A 73 9.32 10.32 -5.05
C ILE A 73 10.20 10.72 -3.86
N LEU A 74 9.63 10.74 -2.64
CA LEU A 74 10.36 11.07 -1.43
C LEU A 74 11.51 10.08 -1.17
N ALA A 75 11.28 8.78 -1.39
CA ALA A 75 12.31 7.76 -1.24
C ALA A 75 13.47 7.94 -2.22
N ALA A 76 13.17 8.32 -3.48
CA ALA A 76 14.21 8.60 -4.46
C ALA A 76 15.11 9.77 -4.03
N PHE A 77 14.52 10.89 -3.61
CA PHE A 77 15.30 12.04 -3.11
C PHE A 77 16.03 11.73 -1.79
N ALA A 78 15.40 11.02 -0.87
CA ALA A 78 16.03 10.62 0.39
C ALA A 78 17.22 9.69 0.15
N TYR A 79 17.11 8.75 -0.79
CA TYR A 79 18.22 7.88 -1.17
C TYR A 79 19.38 8.66 -1.79
N LEU A 80 19.10 9.66 -2.63
CA LEU A 80 20.16 10.53 -3.16
C LEU A 80 20.87 11.34 -2.06
N ALA A 81 20.15 11.74 -1.01
CA ALA A 81 20.69 12.54 0.08
C ALA A 81 21.49 11.72 1.11
N VAL A 82 20.98 10.55 1.52
CA VAL A 82 21.53 9.77 2.66
C VAL A 82 21.72 8.28 2.37
N GLY A 83 21.53 7.84 1.12
CA GLY A 83 21.66 6.44 0.71
C GLY A 83 20.67 5.52 1.42
N PHE A 84 21.12 4.31 1.77
CA PHE A 84 20.29 3.31 2.46
C PHE A 84 19.85 3.73 3.88
N ALA A 85 20.48 4.75 4.49
CA ALA A 85 20.01 5.27 5.77
C ALA A 85 18.59 5.85 5.71
N ALA A 86 18.11 6.20 4.50
CA ALA A 86 16.72 6.60 4.27
C ALA A 86 15.70 5.53 4.73
N LEU A 87 16.09 4.24 4.77
CA LEU A 87 15.24 3.16 5.28
C LEU A 87 14.93 3.27 6.78
N ALA A 88 15.71 4.05 7.54
CA ALA A 88 15.43 4.29 8.95
C ALA A 88 14.06 4.98 9.15
N VAL A 89 13.62 5.81 8.21
CA VAL A 89 12.34 6.53 8.28
C VAL A 89 11.15 5.56 8.25
N PRO A 90 10.95 4.71 7.21
CA PRO A 90 9.85 3.75 7.21
C PRO A 90 9.95 2.72 8.34
N LEU A 91 11.16 2.34 8.77
CA LEU A 91 11.35 1.48 9.94
C LEU A 91 10.88 2.14 11.23
N ALA A 92 11.22 3.41 11.45
CA ALA A 92 10.76 4.18 12.62
C ALA A 92 9.23 4.33 12.61
N ILE A 93 8.63 4.63 11.45
CA ILE A 93 7.17 4.68 11.32
C ILE A 93 6.55 3.34 11.70
N LEU A 94 7.08 2.22 11.20
CA LEU A 94 6.56 0.89 11.53
C LEU A 94 6.67 0.58 13.03
N LEU A 95 7.82 0.90 13.65
CA LEU A 95 8.02 0.71 15.09
C LEU A 95 7.05 1.55 15.92
N VAL A 96 6.80 2.80 15.52
CA VAL A 96 5.80 3.66 16.16
C VAL A 96 4.40 3.08 16.01
N LEU A 97 4.03 2.62 14.81
CA LEU A 97 2.72 2.00 14.59
C LEU A 97 2.53 0.74 15.45
N ILE A 98 3.56 -0.11 15.55
CA ILE A 98 3.55 -1.29 16.43
C ILE A 98 3.40 -0.88 17.90
N ALA A 99 4.10 0.17 18.34
CA ALA A 99 4.01 0.66 19.72
C ALA A 99 2.65 1.30 20.04
N LEU A 100 2.00 1.90 19.04
CA LEU A 100 0.68 2.52 19.16
C LEU A 100 -0.46 1.53 18.96
N GLU A 101 -0.21 0.36 18.37
CA GLU A 101 -1.21 -0.69 18.21
C GLU A 101 -1.71 -1.11 19.60
N PRO A 102 -2.96 -0.76 19.97
CA PRO A 102 -3.48 -1.15 21.27
C PRO A 102 -3.50 -2.66 21.32
N ALA A 103 -2.90 -3.25 22.36
CA ALA A 103 -2.88 -4.69 22.60
C ALA A 103 -4.32 -5.20 22.73
N ARG A 104 -4.96 -5.50 21.60
CA ARG A 104 -6.22 -6.25 21.56
C ARG A 104 -5.84 -7.68 21.89
N LEU A 105 -5.86 -7.99 23.18
CA LEU A 105 -5.92 -9.36 23.68
C LEU A 105 -7.06 -10.08 22.94
N PRO A 106 -6.82 -11.27 22.36
CA PRO A 106 -7.88 -12.05 21.75
C PRO A 106 -8.91 -12.42 22.83
N ALA A 107 -10.19 -12.13 22.55
CA ALA A 107 -11.33 -12.64 23.30
C ALA A 107 -11.65 -14.08 22.86
#